data_AF-A0A2G6MXT0-F1
#
_entry.id   AF-A0A2G6MXT0-F1
#
_cell.length_a   1.000
_cell.length_b   1.000
_cell.length_c   1.000
_cell.angle_alpha   90.00
_cell.angle_beta   90.00
_cell.angle_gamma   90.00
#
_symmetry.space_group_name_H-M   'P 1'
#
loop_
_entity.id
_entity.type
_entity.pdbx_description
1 polymer ?
#
loop_
_entity_poly.entity_id
_entity_poly.type
_entity_poly.pdbx_seq_one_letter_code
_entity_poly.pdbx_strand_id
1 'polypeptide(L)' 'MSIRLLAIELYRAQKKVHTLSDQLENAAIKEKERLRGELRAAEAECRQLRRMIDAQKESAEDRVVFNRFLSGK' A
#
# COMPACT_ATOMS: atom_id res chain seq x y z
N MET A 1 6.25 -14.54 2.73
CA MET A 1 4.84 -14.10 2.68
C MET A 1 4.25 -14.48 1.34
N SER A 2 2.99 -14.92 1.27
CA SER A 2 2.32 -15.14 -0.03
C SER A 2 2.04 -13.81 -0.72
N ILE A 3 2.13 -13.77 -2.05
CA ILE A 3 1.76 -12.62 -2.88
C ILE A 3 0.36 -12.08 -2.58
N ARG A 4 -0.57 -12.97 -2.16
CA ARG A 4 -1.92 -12.60 -1.71
C ARG A 4 -1.90 -11.76 -0.42
N LEU A 5 -1.07 -12.12 0.55
CA LEU A 5 -0.94 -11.37 1.80
C LEU A 5 -0.33 -9.99 1.53
N LEU A 6 0.70 -9.93 0.67
CA LEU A 6 1.30 -8.66 0.27
C LEU A 6 0.28 -7.74 -0.44
N ALA A 7 -0.61 -8.29 -1.26
CA ALA A 7 -1.67 -7.52 -1.91
C ALA A 7 -2.67 -6.94 -0.90
N ILE A 8 -3.06 -7.72 0.12
CA ILE A 8 -3.94 -7.26 1.20
C ILE A 8 -3.26 -6.16 2.02
N GLU A 9 -1.98 -6.34 2.35
CA GLU A 9 -1.21 -5.34 3.08
C GLU A 9 -1.02 -4.06 2.27
N LEU A 10 -0.74 -4.18 0.97
CA LEU A 10 -0.66 -3.02 0.07
C LEU A 10 -1.98 -2.26 0.04
N TYR A 11 -3.11 -2.96 -0.05
CA TYR A 11 -4.43 -2.32 0.00
C TYR A 11 -4.66 -1.58 1.32
N ARG A 12 -4.29 -2.17 2.46
CA ARG A 12 -4.40 -1.53 3.78
C ARG A 12 -3.51 -0.28 3.88
N ALA A 13 -2.26 -0.37 3.41
CA ALA A 13 -1.33 0.75 3.39
C ALA A 13 -1.86 1.89 2.49
N GLN A 14 -2.40 1.58 1.32
CA GLN A 14 -3.04 2.56 0.43
C GLN A 14 -4.24 3.25 1.09
N LYS A 15 -5.10 2.49 1.77
CA LYS A 15 -6.23 3.06 2.51
C LYS A 15 -5.74 4.01 3.61
N LYS A 16 -4.67 3.64 4.32
CA LYS A 16 -4.05 4.49 5.34
C LYS A 16 -3.48 5.79 4.76
N VAL A 17 -2.79 5.71 3.61
CA VAL A 17 -2.31 6.90 2.88
C VAL A 17 -3.48 7.82 2.56
N HIS A 18 -4.57 7.30 1.99
CA HIS A 18 -5.74 8.11 1.67
C HIS A 18 -6.34 8.78 2.92
N THR A 19 -6.55 8.02 4.00
CA THR A 19 -7.08 8.58 5.26
C THR A 19 -6.17 9.66 5.84
N LEU A 20 -4.85 9.47 5.83
CA LEU A 20 -3.89 10.44 6.34
C LEU A 20 -3.84 11.70 5.48
N SER A 21 -3.96 11.57 4.15
CA SER A 21 -4.06 12.71 3.24
C SER A 21 -5.33 13.53 3.53
N ASP A 22 -6.49 12.88 3.63
CA ASP A 22 -7.77 13.55 3.92
C ASP A 22 -7.73 14.26 5.29
N GLN A 23 -7.10 13.63 6.29
CA GLN A 23 -6.90 14.24 7.61
C GLN A 23 -5.97 15.45 7.54
N LEU A 24 -4.90 15.38 6.75
CA LEU A 24 -3.91 16.45 6.62
C LEU A 24 -4.47 17.69 5.91
N GLU A 25 -5.39 17.50 4.97
CA GLU A 25 -6.11 18.61 4.33
C GLU A 25 -6.89 19.42 5.38
N ASN A 26 -7.60 18.73 6.27
CA ASN A 26 -8.53 19.31 7.24
C ASN A 26 -7.90 19.65 8.62
N ALA A 27 -6.69 19.17 8.92
CA ALA A 27 -6.07 19.33 10.23
C ALA A 27 -5.58 20.77 10.52
N ALA A 28 -5.48 21.10 11.81
CA ALA A 28 -4.84 22.34 12.25
C ALA A 28 -3.33 22.33 11.96
N ILE A 29 -2.71 23.50 11.78
CA ILE A 29 -1.28 23.64 11.42
C ILE A 29 -0.35 22.80 12.32
N LYS A 30 -0.63 22.78 13.62
CA LYS A 30 0.16 22.01 14.61
C LYS A 30 0.07 20.49 14.39
N GLU A 31 -1.04 19.98 13.87
CA GLU A 31 -1.24 18.55 13.60
C GLU A 31 -0.76 18.16 12.20
N LYS A 32 -0.70 19.11 11.25
CA LYS A 32 -0.21 18.86 9.89
C LYS A 32 1.21 18.32 9.87
N GLU A 33 2.12 18.79 10.73
CA GLU A 33 3.48 18.25 10.77
C GLU A 33 3.53 16.78 11.19
N ARG A 34 2.75 16.40 12.20
CA ARG A 34 2.62 15.00 12.63
C ARG A 34 2.04 14.14 11.51
N LEU A 35 0.92 14.57 10.92
CA LEU A 35 0.26 13.85 9.83
C LEU A 35 1.16 13.74 8.59
N ARG A 36 2.01 14.74 8.29
CA ARG A 36 3.02 14.65 7.22
C ARG A 36 4.07 13.58 7.50
N GLY A 37 4.46 13.40 8.76
CA GLY A 37 5.36 12.32 9.16
C GLY A 37 4.72 10.95 8.95
N GLU A 38 3.50 10.78 9.45
CA GLU A 38 2.73 9.53 9.32
C GLU A 38 2.42 9.19 7.85
N LEU A 39 2.05 10.19 7.04
CA LEU A 39 1.79 10.03 5.61
C LEU A 39 3.04 9.56 4.87
N ARG A 40 4.20 10.19 5.12
CA ARG A 40 5.48 9.78 4.52
C ARG A 40 5.84 8.33 4.87
N ALA A 41 5.58 7.90 6.10
CA ALA A 41 5.80 6.53 6.52
C ALA A 41 4.86 5.55 5.79
N ALA A 42 3.56 5.87 5.71
CA ALA A 42 2.57 5.04 5.02
C ALA A 42 2.84 4.94 3.50
N GLU A 43 3.32 6.01 2.87
CA GLU A 43 3.76 5.99 1.47
C GLU A 43 5.02 5.14 1.26
N ALA A 44 5.96 5.19 2.20
CA ALA A 44 7.16 4.34 2.14
C ALA A 44 6.78 2.85 2.24
N GLU A 45 5.85 2.52 3.14
CA GLU A 45 5.28 1.17 3.27
C GLU A 45 4.60 0.72 1.96
N CYS A 46 3.78 1.58 1.35
CA CYS A 46 3.19 1.30 0.03
C CYS A 46 4.24 0.97 -1.03
N ARG A 47 5.31 1.79 -1.11
CA ARG A 47 6.40 1.58 -2.08
C ARG A 47 7.13 0.26 -1.83
N GLN A 48 7.38 -0.07 -0.57
CA GLN A 48 8.06 -1.32 -0.20
C GLN A 48 7.20 -2.54 -0.58
N LEU A 49 5.92 -2.55 -0.20
CA LEU A 49 4.99 -3.64 -0.52
C LEU A 49 4.83 -3.83 -2.03
N ARG A 50 4.77 -2.72 -2.79
CA ARG A 50 4.75 -2.76 -4.26
C ARG A 50 5.98 -3.47 -4.83
N ARG A 51 7.19 -3.09 -4.35
CA ARG A 51 8.44 -3.73 -4.77
C ARG A 51 8.48 -5.22 -4.44
N MET A 52 7.98 -5.61 -3.26
CA MET A 52 7.93 -7.02 -2.86
C MET A 52 6.97 -7.84 -3.73
N ILE A 53 5.82 -7.28 -4.10
CA ILE A 53 4.89 -7.90 -5.03
C ILE A 53 5.53 -8.04 -6.41
N ASP A 54 6.19 -6.99 -6.90
CA ASP A 54 6.80 -6.99 -8.22
C ASP A 54 7.97 -8.00 -8.29
N ALA A 55 8.77 -8.11 -7.23
CA ALA A 55 9.81 -9.14 -7.11
C ALA A 55 9.24 -10.57 -7.06
N GLN A 56 8.08 -10.79 -6.43
CA GLN A 56 7.43 -12.12 -6.44
C GLN A 56 6.81 -12.46 -7.81
N LYS A 57 6.26 -11.47 -8.52
CA LYS A 57 5.69 -11.66 -9.87
C LYS A 57 6.72 -12.03 -10.94
N GLU A 58 8.01 -11.88 -10.66
CA GLU A 58 9.08 -12.30 -11.54
C GLU A 58 9.09 -13.84 -11.72
N SER A 59 8.47 -14.58 -10.79
CA SER A 59 8.15 -15.99 -10.96
C SER A 59 6.86 -16.17 -11.79
N ALA A 60 6.96 -16.88 -12.92
CA ALA A 60 5.85 -17.05 -13.87
C ALA A 60 4.57 -17.64 -13.24
N GLU A 61 4.71 -18.56 -12.28
CA GLU A 61 3.60 -19.19 -11.56
C GLU A 61 2.85 -18.19 -10.66
N ASP A 62 3.57 -17.35 -9.92
CA ASP A 62 2.99 -16.34 -9.04
C ASP A 62 2.27 -15.23 -9.81
N ARG A 63 2.75 -14.90 -11.01
CA ARG A 63 2.10 -13.94 -11.91
C ARG A 63 0.71 -14.42 -12.36
N VAL A 64 0.57 -15.71 -12.68
CA VAL A 64 -0.72 -16.31 -13.07
C VAL A 64 -1.68 -16.34 -11.89
N VAL A 65 -1.23 -16.73 -10.70
CA VAL A 65 -2.04 -16.75 -9.47
C VAL A 65 -2.51 -15.34 -9.11
N PHE A 66 -1.63 -14.34 -9.20
CA PHE A 66 -1.96 -12.96 -8.92
C PHE A 66 -2.96 -12.38 -9.93
N ASN A 67 -2.77 -12.61 -11.22
CA ASN A 67 -3.72 -12.15 -12.24
C ASN A 67 -5.09 -12.79 -12.08
N ARG A 68 -5.15 -14.10 -11.77
CA ARG A 68 -6.43 -14.78 -11.48
C ARG A 68 -7.14 -14.18 -10.27
N PHE A 69 -6.39 -13.81 -9.22
CA PHE A 69 -6.93 -13.14 -8.06
C PHE A 69 -7.53 -11.76 -8.41
N LEU A 70 -6.87 -10.98 -9.27
CA LEU A 70 -7.39 -9.68 -9.73
C LEU A 70 -8.57 -9.81 -10.69
N SER A 71 -8.58 -10.85 -11.54
CA SER A 71 -9.62 -11.08 -12.53
C SER A 71 -10.85 -11.82 -11.99
N GLY A 72 -10.83 -12.24 -10.72
CA GLY A 72 -11.96 -12.89 -10.06
C GLY A 72 -13.12 -11.91 -9.80
N LYS A 73 -13.86 -11.59 -10.86
CA LYS A 73 -15.32 -11.52 -10.81
C LYS A 73 -15.88 -12.94 -10.90
#